data_AF-A0AAV3Y4Y7-F1
#
_entry.id   AF-A0AAV3Y4Y7-F1
#
_cell.length_a   1.000
_cell.length_b   1.000
_cell.length_c   1.000
_cell.angle_alpha   90.00
_cell.angle_beta   90.00
_cell.angle_gamma   90.00
#
_symmetry.space_group_name_H-M   'P 1'
#
loop_
_entity.id
_entity.type
_entity.pdbx_description
1 polymer ?
#
loop_
_entity_poly.entity_id
_entity_poly.type
_entity_poly.pdbx_seq_one_letter_code
_entity_poly.pdbx_strand_id
1 'polypeptide(L)'
;MLGGAYAGVPLYKVFCQATGLGGQAVRGHDTSQVETMQAVDRPIKVRFNADVASSMRWNFKPQQTEVTVRPGETALAFYTAKNPTDKPIIGISTYNVLPYDAGQYFNKIQCFCFEEQRLNPKEE
;
A
#
# COMPACT_ATOMS: atom_id res chain seq x y z
N MET A 1 35.64 8.71 -17.79
CA MET A 1 34.54 9.23 -16.95
C MET A 1 33.29 8.37 -17.15
N LEU A 2 33.27 7.15 -16.59
CA LEU A 2 32.14 6.19 -16.72
C LEU A 2 31.43 5.94 -15.37
N GLY A 3 31.96 6.46 -14.26
CA GLY A 3 31.40 6.25 -12.91
C GLY A 3 30.14 7.07 -12.62
N GLY A 4 30.01 8.27 -13.20
CA GLY A 4 28.85 9.15 -12.96
C GLY A 4 27.53 8.60 -13.51
N ALA A 5 27.58 7.89 -14.64
CA ALA A 5 26.39 7.30 -15.26
C ALA A 5 25.82 6.12 -14.46
N TYR A 6 26.69 5.30 -13.84
CA TYR A 6 26.26 4.18 -12.98
C TYR A 6 25.66 4.65 -11.65
N ALA A 7 26.06 5.82 -11.17
CA ALA A 7 25.51 6.42 -9.95
C ALA A 7 24.12 7.05 -10.15
N GLY A 8 23.69 7.33 -11.39
CA GLY A 8 22.40 7.99 -11.66
C GLY A 8 21.19 7.15 -11.26
N VAL A 9 21.22 5.83 -11.51
CA VAL A 9 20.12 4.92 -11.17
C VAL A 9 19.90 4.79 -9.66
N PRO A 10 20.90 4.52 -8.82
CA PRO A 10 20.69 4.47 -7.37
C PRO A 10 20.31 5.84 -6.80
N LEU A 11 20.85 6.94 -7.33
CA LEU A 11 20.50 8.30 -6.88
C LEU A 11 19.03 8.63 -7.20
N TYR A 12 18.55 8.26 -8.40
CA TYR A 12 17.16 8.45 -8.80
C TYR A 12 16.20 7.59 -7.96
N LYS A 13 16.58 6.35 -7.65
CA LYS A 13 15.79 5.49 -6.74
C LYS A 13 15.64 6.10 -5.35
N VAL A 14 16.73 6.62 -4.77
CA VAL A 14 16.69 7.29 -3.45
C VAL A 14 15.84 8.56 -3.53
N PHE A 15 15.98 9.35 -4.59
CA PHE A 15 15.17 10.53 -4.82
C PHE A 15 13.66 10.20 -4.93
N CYS A 16 13.29 9.19 -5.72
CA CYS A 16 11.90 8.74 -5.85
C CYS A 16 11.33 8.19 -4.54
N GLN A 17 12.11 7.44 -3.77
CA GLN A 17 11.68 6.94 -2.46
C GLN A 17 11.52 8.03 -1.41
N ALA A 18 12.34 9.09 -1.48
CA ALA A 18 12.26 10.22 -0.56
C ALA A 18 11.11 11.18 -0.90
N THR A 19 10.83 11.38 -2.20
CA THR A 19 9.84 12.35 -2.67
C THR A 19 8.46 11.73 -2.96
N GLY A 20 8.37 10.40 -3.08
CA GLY A 20 7.15 9.70 -3.48
C GLY A 20 6.78 9.88 -4.96
N LEU A 21 7.69 10.45 -5.76
CA LEU A 21 7.48 10.67 -7.20
C LEU A 21 7.21 9.33 -7.90
N GLY A 22 6.02 9.19 -8.52
CA GLY A 22 5.57 7.94 -9.16
C GLY A 22 4.72 7.02 -8.28
N GLY A 23 4.28 7.48 -7.11
CA GLY A 23 3.30 6.76 -6.28
C GLY A 23 3.87 5.70 -5.34
N GLN A 24 5.20 5.67 -5.20
CA GLN A 24 5.85 4.85 -4.19
C GLN A 24 5.66 5.50 -2.82
N ALA A 25 5.24 4.73 -1.82
CA ALA A 25 5.09 5.22 -0.46
C ALA A 25 6.45 5.67 0.08
N VAL A 26 6.50 6.88 0.66
CA VAL A 26 7.72 7.42 1.27
C VAL A 26 8.07 6.57 2.49
N ARG A 27 9.33 6.13 2.57
CA ARG A 27 9.80 5.31 3.69
C ARG A 27 9.97 6.23 4.91
N GLY A 28 9.17 6.03 5.95
CA GLY A 28 9.29 6.77 7.23
C GLY A 28 8.20 7.81 7.47
N HIS A 29 6.93 7.46 7.30
CA HIS A 29 5.85 8.29 7.79
C HIS A 29 5.81 8.24 9.32
N ASP A 30 6.34 9.30 9.94
CA ASP A 30 6.34 9.52 11.38
C ASP A 30 4.90 9.79 11.84
N THR A 31 4.23 8.78 12.41
CA THR A 31 2.85 8.87 12.87
C THR A 31 2.67 9.85 14.04
N SER A 32 3.77 10.30 14.65
CA SER A 32 3.79 11.30 15.73
C SER A 32 3.19 12.65 15.34
N GLN A 33 3.20 13.00 14.05
CA GLN A 33 2.60 14.26 13.57
C GLN A 33 1.08 14.19 13.46
N VAL A 34 0.46 13.00 13.46
CA VAL A 34 -1.00 12.87 13.35
C VAL A 34 -1.70 13.45 14.58
N GLU A 35 -1.09 13.35 15.77
CA GLU A 35 -1.65 13.87 17.03
C GLU A 35 -1.71 15.41 17.09
N THR A 36 -0.88 16.10 16.31
CA THR A 36 -0.80 17.57 16.31
C THR A 36 -1.55 18.21 15.13
N MET A 37 -2.14 17.43 14.22
CA MET A 37 -2.90 17.95 13.10
C MET A 37 -4.27 18.47 13.54
N GLN A 38 -4.62 19.66 13.04
CA GLN A 38 -5.93 20.25 13.27
C GLN A 38 -6.99 19.47 12.46
N ALA A 39 -7.98 18.91 13.15
CA ALA A 39 -9.05 18.16 12.51
C ALA A 39 -9.84 19.06 11.55
N VAL A 40 -9.76 18.76 10.26
CA VAL A 40 -10.54 19.45 9.22
C VAL A 40 -11.83 18.65 9.02
N ASP A 41 -12.98 19.34 9.11
CA ASP A 41 -14.31 18.72 8.98
C ASP A 41 -14.69 18.45 7.50
N ARG A 42 -13.78 17.83 6.75
CA ARG A 42 -14.00 17.47 5.34
C ARG A 42 -13.98 15.94 5.21
N PRO A 43 -15.12 15.29 4.93
CA PRO A 43 -15.15 13.86 4.68
C PRO A 43 -14.40 13.54 3.38
N ILE A 44 -13.47 12.59 3.46
CA ILE A 44 -12.72 12.04 2.34
C ILE A 44 -13.19 10.61 2.10
N LYS A 45 -13.50 10.31 0.84
CA LYS A 45 -13.92 9.00 0.40
C LYS A 45 -12.72 8.23 -0.12
N VAL A 46 -12.33 7.18 0.59
CA VAL A 46 -11.24 6.28 0.19
C VAL A 46 -11.85 5.05 -0.46
N ARG A 47 -11.42 4.73 -1.67
CA ARG A 47 -11.83 3.52 -2.38
C ARG A 47 -10.71 2.49 -2.36
N PHE A 48 -11.06 1.27 -2.00
CA PHE A 48 -10.15 0.15 -1.92
C PHE A 48 -10.33 -0.74 -3.14
N ASN A 49 -9.23 -0.98 -3.85
CA ASN A 49 -9.18 -1.90 -4.96
C ASN A 49 -8.21 -3.05 -4.62
N ALA A 50 -8.50 -4.23 -5.16
CA ALA A 50 -7.70 -5.43 -4.97
C ALA A 50 -7.55 -6.13 -6.33
N ASP A 51 -6.33 -6.13 -6.85
CA ASP A 51 -5.98 -6.82 -8.08
C ASP A 51 -4.94 -7.90 -7.78
N VAL A 52 -5.02 -9.01 -8.51
CA VAL A 52 -4.04 -10.10 -8.46
C VAL A 52 -3.39 -10.24 -9.83
N ALA A 53 -2.12 -10.67 -9.86
CA ALA A 53 -1.47 -11.01 -11.12
C ALA A 53 -2.21 -12.16 -11.81
N SER A 54 -2.27 -12.17 -13.15
CA SER A 54 -2.98 -13.19 -13.92
C SER A 54 -2.49 -14.63 -13.67
N SER A 55 -1.23 -14.78 -13.25
CA SER A 55 -0.63 -16.06 -12.85
C SER A 55 -1.00 -16.50 -11.43
N MET A 56 -1.48 -15.59 -10.57
CA MET A 56 -1.86 -15.84 -9.20
C MET A 56 -3.37 -16.08 -9.09
N ARG A 57 -3.75 -17.31 -8.71
CA ARG A 57 -5.15 -17.72 -8.64
C ARG A 57 -5.84 -17.41 -7.31
N TRP A 58 -5.30 -16.49 -6.52
CA TRP A 58 -5.93 -16.08 -5.28
C TRP A 58 -7.22 -15.32 -5.55
N ASN A 59 -8.24 -15.58 -4.76
CA ASN A 59 -9.40 -14.71 -4.67
C ASN A 59 -9.12 -13.68 -3.60
N PHE A 60 -8.53 -12.54 -3.99
CA PHE A 60 -8.21 -11.43 -3.11
C PHE A 60 -9.21 -10.30 -3.32
N LYS A 61 -9.96 -9.95 -2.27
CA LYS A 61 -11.02 -8.94 -2.34
C LYS A 61 -11.05 -8.08 -1.08
N PRO A 62 -11.37 -6.78 -1.20
CA PRO A 62 -11.66 -5.97 -0.03
C PRO A 62 -13.02 -6.39 0.53
N GLN A 63 -13.15 -6.45 1.86
CA GLN A 63 -14.46 -6.63 2.50
C GLN A 63 -15.30 -5.35 2.38
N GLN A 64 -14.65 -4.20 2.28
CA GLN A 64 -15.28 -2.88 2.15
C GLN A 64 -14.60 -2.14 0.99
N THR A 65 -15.36 -1.85 -0.07
CA THR A 65 -14.83 -1.17 -1.27
C THR A 65 -14.65 0.34 -1.08
N GLU A 66 -15.33 0.91 -0.10
CA GLU A 66 -15.32 2.35 0.17
C GLU A 66 -15.46 2.61 1.66
N VAL A 67 -14.65 3.54 2.17
CA VAL A 67 -14.77 4.07 3.53
C VAL A 67 -14.71 5.59 3.45
N THR A 68 -15.55 6.26 4.25
CA THR A 68 -15.47 7.71 4.43
C THR A 68 -14.74 8.00 5.72
N VAL A 69 -13.65 8.75 5.64
CA VAL A 69 -12.79 9.10 6.78
C VAL A 69 -12.58 10.60 6.82
N ARG A 70 -12.29 11.14 8.00
CA ARG A 70 -11.87 12.54 8.15
C ARG A 70 -10.34 12.62 8.29
N PRO A 71 -9.69 13.70 7.83
CA PRO A 71 -8.28 13.94 8.11
C PRO A 71 -7.97 13.84 9.61
N GLY A 72 -6.99 13.00 9.98
CA GLY A 72 -6.63 12.71 11.37
C GLY A 72 -7.36 11.51 12.00
N GLU A 73 -8.41 10.99 11.35
CA GLU A 73 -9.09 9.78 11.78
C GLU A 73 -8.33 8.53 11.30
N THR A 74 -8.20 7.53 12.17
CA THR A 74 -7.65 6.22 11.81
C THR A 74 -8.77 5.28 11.43
N ALA A 75 -8.70 4.68 10.24
CA ALA A 75 -9.66 3.69 9.78
C ALA A 75 -8.98 2.36 9.46
N LEU A 76 -9.70 1.26 9.70
CA LEU A 76 -9.27 -0.10 9.38
C LEU A 76 -9.96 -0.58 8.11
N ALA A 77 -9.17 -1.16 7.20
CA ALA A 77 -9.67 -1.79 5.98
C ALA A 77 -9.35 -3.28 6.02
N PHE A 78 -10.38 -4.11 5.89
CA PHE A 78 -10.26 -5.56 5.91
C PHE A 78 -10.24 -6.12 4.49
N TYR A 79 -9.37 -7.10 4.26
CA TYR A 79 -9.25 -7.83 3.01
C TYR A 79 -9.35 -9.33 3.29
N THR A 80 -9.93 -10.07 2.36
CA THR A 80 -10.01 -11.52 2.39
C THR A 80 -9.19 -12.09 1.23
N ALA A 81 -8.40 -13.13 1.50
CA ALA A 81 -7.55 -13.78 0.52
C ALA A 81 -7.74 -15.29 0.59
N LYS A 82 -8.31 -15.90 -0.46
CA LYS A 82 -8.53 -17.34 -0.50
C LYS A 82 -7.69 -18.00 -1.58
N ASN A 83 -7.07 -19.14 -1.26
CA ASN A 83 -6.39 -19.99 -2.24
C ASN A 83 -7.33 -21.13 -2.70
N PRO A 84 -7.98 -21.03 -3.87
CA PRO A 84 -8.85 -22.08 -4.39
C PRO A 84 -8.11 -23.28 -4.99
N THR A 85 -6.78 -23.25 -5.06
CA THR A 85 -5.98 -24.29 -5.73
C THR A 85 -5.60 -25.42 -4.78
N ASP A 86 -5.19 -26.55 -5.34
CA ASP A 86 -4.73 -27.72 -4.58
C ASP A 86 -3.23 -27.67 -4.22
N LYS A 87 -2.57 -26.51 -4.41
CA LYS A 87 -1.15 -26.32 -4.09
C LYS A 87 -0.95 -25.10 -3.18
N PRO A 88 0.03 -25.12 -2.26
CA PRO A 88 0.38 -23.93 -1.51
C PRO A 88 0.92 -22.85 -2.46
N ILE A 89 0.48 -21.62 -2.25
CA ILE A 89 0.93 -20.46 -3.02
C ILE A 89 1.47 -19.44 -2.02
N ILE A 90 2.62 -18.84 -2.35
CA ILE A 90 3.21 -17.74 -1.60
C ILE A 90 2.94 -16.46 -2.38
N GLY A 91 2.42 -15.45 -1.70
CA GLY A 91 2.14 -14.15 -2.27
C GLY A 91 2.66 -13.02 -1.38
N ILE A 92 3.03 -11.92 -2.02
CA ILE A 92 3.39 -10.66 -1.37
C ILE A 92 2.40 -9.63 -1.90
N SER A 93 1.82 -8.83 -1.01
CA SER A 93 0.87 -7.79 -1.41
C SER A 93 1.58 -6.44 -1.45
N THR A 94 1.57 -5.81 -2.62
CA THR A 94 2.02 -4.43 -2.79
C THR A 94 0.81 -3.51 -2.82
N TYR A 95 0.97 -2.26 -2.38
CA TYR A 95 -0.08 -1.25 -2.52
C TYR A 95 0.46 0.00 -3.20
N ASN A 96 -0.44 0.69 -3.87
CA ASN A 96 -0.21 2.01 -4.46
C ASN A 96 -1.39 2.93 -4.09
N VAL A 97 -1.12 4.22 -3.97
CA VAL A 97 -2.14 5.24 -3.68
C VAL A 97 -2.36 6.09 -4.92
N LEU A 98 -3.63 6.29 -5.27
CA LEU A 98 -4.04 7.15 -6.38
C LEU A 98 -5.10 8.15 -5.89
N PRO A 99 -5.05 9.43 -6.30
CA PRO A 99 -4.01 10.05 -7.14
C PRO A 99 -2.65 10.14 -6.41
N TYR A 100 -1.56 10.20 -7.17
CA TYR A 100 -0.20 10.15 -6.61
C TYR A 100 0.10 11.32 -5.65
N ASP A 101 -0.47 12.49 -5.91
CA ASP A 101 -0.31 13.67 -5.04
C ASP A 101 -0.88 13.46 -3.63
N ALA A 102 -1.86 12.55 -3.49
CA ALA A 102 -2.44 12.18 -2.21
C ALA A 102 -1.58 11.16 -1.45
N GLY A 103 -0.64 10.47 -2.12
CA GLY A 103 0.21 9.45 -1.53
C GLY A 103 1.06 9.96 -0.36
N GLN A 104 1.51 11.21 -0.42
CA GLN A 104 2.29 11.84 0.66
C GLN A 104 1.48 12.11 1.94
N TYR A 105 0.15 12.19 1.84
CA TYR A 105 -0.74 12.44 2.97
C TYR A 105 -1.39 11.16 3.51
N PHE A 106 -1.31 10.08 2.73
CA PHE A 106 -1.92 8.80 3.08
C PHE A 106 -0.96 7.94 3.90
N ASN A 107 -1.19 7.89 5.21
CA ASN A 107 -0.38 7.11 6.14
C ASN A 107 -0.95 5.70 6.31
N LYS A 108 -0.23 4.68 5.80
CA LYS A 108 -0.54 3.29 6.09
C LYS A 108 0.19 2.84 7.36
N ILE A 109 -0.51 2.82 8.49
CA ILE A 109 0.06 2.58 9.83
C ILE A 109 0.48 1.12 10.01
N GLN A 110 -0.36 0.16 9.63
CA GLN A 110 -0.08 -1.27 9.75
C GLN A 110 -0.45 -2.00 8.47
N CYS A 111 0.43 -2.91 8.07
CA CYS A 111 0.33 -3.56 6.79
C CYS A 111 0.89 -4.98 6.88
N PHE A 112 0.00 -5.97 6.97
CA PHE A 112 0.34 -7.38 6.72
C PHE A 112 0.88 -7.63 5.30
N CYS A 113 0.69 -6.67 4.38
CA CYS A 113 0.99 -6.86 2.96
C CYS A 113 2.48 -7.05 2.65
N PHE A 114 3.40 -6.60 3.51
CA PHE A 114 4.85 -6.69 3.25
C PHE A 114 5.51 -7.98 3.73
N GLU A 115 4.76 -8.88 4.33
CA GLU A 115 5.25 -10.20 4.72
C GLU A 115 4.80 -11.23 3.69
N GLU A 116 5.68 -12.19 3.37
CA GLU A 116 5.34 -13.33 2.53
C GLU A 116 4.23 -14.14 3.20
N GLN A 117 3.03 -14.09 2.64
CA GLN A 117 1.91 -14.88 3.11
C GLN A 117 1.85 -16.17 2.31
N ARG A 118 1.97 -17.30 3.00
CA ARG A 118 1.77 -18.63 2.42
C ARG A 118 0.36 -19.10 2.74
N LEU A 119 -0.46 -19.25 1.69
CA LEU A 119 -1.79 -19.86 1.80
C LEU A 119 -1.74 -21.30 1.30
N ASN A 120 -2.07 -22.25 2.17
CA ASN A 120 -2.21 -23.66 1.82
C ASN A 120 -3.46 -23.88 0.94
N PRO A 121 -3.61 -25.09 0.38
CA PRO A 121 -4.79 -25.42 -0.41
C PRO A 121 -6.09 -25.17 0.35
N LYS A 122 -7.02 -24.42 -0.27
CA LYS A 122 -8.36 -24.11 0.26
C LYS A 122 -8.37 -23.29 1.56
N GLU A 123 -7.24 -22.68 1.92
CA GLU A 123 -7.11 -21.76 3.05
C GLU A 123 -7.61 -20.35 2.69
N GLU A 124 -8.14 -19.63 3.69
CA GLU A 124 -8.73 -18.29 3.62
C GLU A 124 -8.26 -17.41 4.78
#